data_AF-A0A938DT74-F1
#
_entry.id   AF-A0A938DT74-F1
#
_cell.length_a   1.000
_cell.length_b   1.000
_cell.length_c   1.000
_cell.angle_alpha   90.00
_cell.angle_beta   90.00
_cell.angle_gamma   90.00
#
_symmetry.space_group_name_H-M   'P 1'
#
loop_
_entity.id
_entity.type
_entity.pdbx_description
1 polymer ?
#
loop_
_entity_poly.entity_id
_entity_poly.type
_entity_poly.pdbx_seq_one_letter_code
_entity_poly.pdbx_strand_id
1 'polypeptide(L)'
;MLRDRTSPPGDLRPAHPLARAPSVSPSAEFAAAVRVVLEVARRRRLTVPVFRSPPGLPEVDRSIRRTAAATVVSIRLGDRPVASIQADVVDGVIVANRLSGRDAAGFRRAAWAALGGSSGPPVLRPTAAPARPAPVRSSPEVTPGSSSDARVA
;
A
#
# COMPACT_ATOMS: atom_id res chain seq x y z
N MET A 1 -2.21 28.12 66.59
CA MET A 1 -1.96 26.80 65.97
C MET A 1 -2.68 26.81 64.62
N LEU A 2 -1.97 27.12 63.54
CA LEU A 2 -1.29 26.19 62.64
C LEU A 2 -2.28 25.31 61.86
N ARG A 3 -2.62 25.81 60.67
CA ARG A 3 -3.03 25.16 59.41
C ARG A 3 -3.64 23.76 59.51
N ASP A 4 -4.83 23.63 58.92
CA ASP A 4 -5.06 22.47 58.04
C ASP A 4 -5.44 22.94 56.64
N ARG A 5 -4.49 22.73 55.72
CA ARG A 5 -4.66 22.88 54.28
C ARG A 5 -5.05 21.50 53.77
N THR A 6 -6.28 21.33 53.37
CA THR A 6 -6.70 20.14 52.61
C THR A 6 -7.49 20.60 51.40
N SER A 7 -6.77 21.12 50.41
CA SER A 7 -7.20 21.05 49.02
C SER A 7 -7.17 19.58 48.60
N PRO A 8 -8.30 18.97 48.17
CA PRO A 8 -8.22 17.77 47.36
C PRO A 8 -7.68 18.11 45.96
N PRO A 9 -6.95 17.17 45.33
CA PRO A 9 -6.19 17.41 44.12
C PRO A 9 -7.08 17.38 42.88
N GLY A 10 -6.82 18.32 41.97
CA GLY A 10 -6.98 18.15 40.53
C GLY A 10 -8.23 17.43 40.05
N ASP A 11 -9.33 18.17 39.92
CA ASP A 11 -10.18 17.97 38.76
C ASP A 11 -9.33 18.34 37.53
N LEU A 12 -8.56 17.34 37.08
CA LEU A 12 -8.15 17.24 35.70
C LEU A 12 -9.46 17.28 34.92
N ARG A 13 -9.81 18.49 34.45
CA ARG A 13 -10.61 18.65 33.24
C ARG A 13 -10.17 17.53 32.31
N PRO A 14 -11.09 16.72 31.73
CA PRO A 14 -10.68 15.84 30.67
C PRO A 14 -9.96 16.73 29.67
N ALA A 15 -8.66 16.52 29.51
CA ALA A 15 -7.91 17.09 28.43
C ALA A 15 -8.67 16.61 27.20
N HIS A 16 -9.52 17.47 26.65
CA HIS A 16 -10.20 17.18 25.40
C HIS A 16 -9.08 16.70 24.48
N PRO A 17 -9.16 15.45 23.99
CA PRO A 17 -8.05 14.85 23.26
C PRO A 17 -7.61 15.85 22.20
N LEU A 18 -6.31 16.18 22.26
CA LEU A 18 -5.57 17.05 21.37
C LEU A 18 -6.28 17.12 20.03
N ALA A 19 -6.87 18.29 19.74
CA ALA A 19 -7.55 18.66 18.52
C ALA A 19 -7.73 17.47 17.57
N ARG A 20 -8.89 16.79 17.64
CA ARG A 20 -9.28 15.82 16.61
C ARG A 20 -9.06 16.53 15.29
N ALA A 21 -7.98 16.18 14.59
CA ALA A 21 -7.70 16.64 13.23
C ALA A 21 -9.03 16.51 12.48
N PRO A 22 -9.40 17.48 11.61
CA PRO A 22 -10.69 17.45 10.96
C PRO A 22 -10.88 16.04 10.42
N SER A 23 -11.80 15.29 11.04
CA SER A 23 -11.95 13.88 10.75
C SER A 23 -12.57 13.86 9.37
N VAL A 24 -11.72 13.81 8.35
CA VAL A 24 -12.12 13.83 6.95
C VAL A 24 -13.13 12.71 6.83
N SER A 25 -14.33 13.04 6.34
CA SER A 25 -15.37 12.03 6.25
C SER A 25 -14.91 10.90 5.32
N PRO A 26 -15.28 9.64 5.58
CA PRO A 26 -14.92 8.51 4.71
C PRO A 26 -15.31 8.76 3.25
N SER A 27 -16.39 9.51 3.02
CA SER A 27 -16.83 9.95 1.69
C SER A 27 -15.86 10.92 1.01
N ALA A 28 -15.25 11.85 1.76
CA ALA A 28 -14.26 12.78 1.22
C ALA A 28 -12.92 12.09 0.92
N GLU A 29 -12.48 11.17 1.79
CA GLU A 29 -11.28 10.35 1.52
C GLU A 29 -11.49 9.42 0.32
N PHE A 30 -12.68 8.82 0.21
CA PHE A 30 -13.08 8.04 -0.96
C PHE A 30 -13.02 8.87 -2.23
N ALA A 31 -13.63 10.06 -2.24
CA ALA A 31 -13.61 10.95 -3.39
C ALA A 31 -12.19 11.37 -3.78
N ALA A 32 -11.33 11.66 -2.80
CA ALA A 32 -9.93 11.98 -3.02
C ALA A 32 -9.17 10.80 -3.64
N ALA A 33 -9.31 9.60 -3.07
CA ALA A 33 -8.68 8.38 -3.57
C ALA A 33 -9.12 8.06 -5.01
N VAL A 34 -10.43 8.14 -5.30
CA VAL A 34 -10.98 7.92 -6.64
C VAL A 34 -10.37 8.89 -7.65
N ARG A 35 -10.28 10.18 -7.34
CA ARG A 35 -9.69 11.18 -8.24
C ARG A 35 -8.23 10.84 -8.59
N VAL A 36 -7.43 10.50 -7.58
CA VAL A 36 -6.02 10.14 -7.75
C VAL A 36 -5.86 8.87 -8.60
N VAL A 37 -6.60 7.81 -8.29
CA VAL A 37 -6.48 6.54 -9.02
C VAL A 37 -7.01 6.64 -10.45
N LEU A 38 -8.12 7.37 -10.68
CA LEU A 38 -8.63 7.58 -12.03
C LEU A 38 -7.68 8.40 -12.89
N GLU A 39 -6.93 9.34 -12.30
CA GLU A 39 -5.89 10.07 -13.02
C GLU A 39 -4.76 9.15 -13.47
N VAL A 40 -4.33 8.22 -12.62
CA VAL A 40 -3.37 7.17 -13.01
C VAL A 40 -3.91 6.30 -14.15
N ALA A 41 -5.20 5.96 -14.11
CA ALA A 41 -5.86 5.19 -15.17
C ALA A 41 -5.89 5.95 -16.51
N ARG A 42 -6.25 7.24 -16.49
CA ARG A 42 -6.25 8.11 -17.68
C ARG A 42 -4.88 8.23 -18.33
N ARG A 43 -3.83 8.46 -17.54
CA ARG A 43 -2.44 8.55 -18.04
C ARG A 43 -1.98 7.26 -18.73
N ARG A 44 -2.57 6.13 -18.35
CA ARG A 44 -2.31 4.81 -18.94
C ARG A 44 -3.31 4.42 -20.03
N ARG A 45 -4.19 5.34 -20.44
CA ARG A 45 -5.24 5.12 -21.47
C ARG A 45 -6.18 3.95 -21.14
N LEU A 46 -6.41 3.70 -19.84
CA LEU A 46 -7.36 2.70 -19.38
C LEU A 46 -8.78 3.26 -19.36
N THR A 47 -9.77 2.38 -19.46
CA THR A 47 -11.17 2.74 -19.24
C THR A 47 -11.37 3.18 -17.80
N VAL A 48 -11.99 4.35 -17.62
CA VAL A 48 -12.27 4.96 -16.32
C VAL A 48 -13.65 4.48 -15.84
N PRO A 49 -13.74 3.61 -14.82
CA PRO A 49 -15.04 3.22 -14.27
C PRO A 49 -15.70 4.35 -13.49
N VAL A 50 -17.02 4.29 -13.38
CA VAL A 50 -17.80 5.16 -12.50
C VAL A 50 -17.80 4.56 -11.10
N PHE A 51 -17.33 5.32 -10.11
CA PHE A 51 -17.34 4.91 -8.71
C PHE A 51 -18.59 5.42 -7.97
N ARG A 52 -19.19 4.57 -7.12
CA ARG A 52 -20.35 4.91 -6.28
C ARG A 52 -20.22 4.32 -4.87
N SER A 53 -21.02 4.82 -3.94
CA SER A 53 -21.15 4.30 -2.57
C SER A 53 -22.57 4.56 -2.03
N PRO A 54 -23.17 3.63 -1.26
CA PRO A 54 -22.75 2.24 -1.01
C PRO A 54 -23.11 1.31 -2.19
N PRO A 55 -22.66 0.03 -2.19
CA PRO A 55 -23.24 -0.98 -3.06
C PRO A 55 -24.72 -1.20 -2.74
N GLY A 56 -25.53 -1.49 -3.77
CA GLY A 56 -26.94 -1.86 -3.59
C GLY A 56 -27.15 -3.26 -2.99
N LEU A 57 -26.07 -3.99 -2.72
CA LEU A 57 -26.04 -5.26 -2.03
C LEU A 57 -25.37 -5.02 -0.66
N PRO A 58 -26.10 -5.08 0.46
CA PRO A 58 -25.59 -4.66 1.77
C PRO A 58 -24.48 -5.56 2.33
N GLU A 59 -24.42 -6.81 1.89
CA GLU A 59 -23.49 -7.83 2.38
C GLU A 59 -22.11 -7.82 1.70
N VAL A 60 -21.92 -7.04 0.63
CA VAL A 60 -20.65 -7.03 -0.11
C VAL A 60 -19.88 -5.74 0.13
N ASP A 61 -18.56 -5.86 0.28
CA ASP A 61 -17.65 -4.71 0.39
C ASP A 61 -17.53 -3.93 -0.92
N ARG A 62 -17.61 -4.64 -2.05
CA ARG A 62 -17.52 -4.08 -3.38
C ARG A 62 -18.39 -4.85 -4.36
N SER A 63 -19.08 -4.13 -5.23
CA SER A 63 -19.78 -4.73 -6.39
C SER A 63 -19.38 -4.05 -7.69
N ILE A 64 -19.47 -4.81 -8.78
CA ILE A 64 -19.14 -4.34 -10.13
C ILE A 64 -20.31 -4.65 -11.04
N ARG A 65 -20.86 -3.60 -11.67
CA ARG A 65 -21.90 -3.72 -12.69
C ARG A 65 -21.34 -3.26 -14.03
N ARG A 66 -21.42 -4.10 -15.05
CA ARG A 66 -21.01 -3.77 -16.42
C ARG A 66 -22.26 -3.55 -17.27
N THR A 67 -22.29 -2.43 -17.97
CA THR A 67 -23.31 -2.13 -18.98
C THR A 67 -22.63 -1.87 -20.32
N ALA A 68 -23.40 -1.80 -21.41
CA ALA A 68 -22.86 -1.43 -22.72
C ALA A 68 -22.20 -0.04 -22.73
N ALA A 69 -22.63 0.85 -21.83
CA ALA A 69 -22.16 2.24 -21.76
C ALA A 69 -21.01 2.44 -20.76
N ALA A 70 -20.96 1.70 -19.66
CA ALA A 70 -19.98 1.93 -18.60
C ALA A 70 -19.77 0.72 -17.67
N THR A 71 -18.63 0.74 -16.98
CA THR A 71 -18.41 -0.12 -15.80
C THR A 71 -18.59 0.71 -14.53
N VAL A 72 -19.50 0.28 -13.65
CA VAL A 72 -19.78 0.91 -12.37
C VAL A 72 -19.20 0.04 -11.26
N VAL A 73 -18.39 0.64 -10.38
CA VAL A 73 -17.82 0.01 -9.19
C VAL A 73 -18.43 0.68 -7.96
N SER A 74 -19.13 -0.08 -7.14
CA SER A 74 -19.69 0.42 -5.89
C SER A 74 -18.90 -0.11 -4.70
N ILE A 75 -18.56 0.75 -3.73
CA ILE A 75 -17.71 0.41 -2.58
C ILE A 75 -18.42 0.79 -1.28
N ARG A 76 -18.37 -0.10 -0.29
CA ARG A 76 -18.85 0.14 1.08
C ARG A 76 -17.81 0.93 1.86
N LEU A 77 -18.24 2.06 2.44
CA LEU A 77 -17.36 2.97 3.19
C LEU A 77 -17.50 2.81 4.71
N GLY A 78 -18.67 2.41 5.21
CA GLY A 78 -18.94 2.29 6.65
C GLY A 78 -18.13 1.18 7.30
N ASP A 79 -17.69 1.43 8.54
CA ASP A 79 -16.95 0.49 9.40
C ASP A 79 -15.65 -0.07 8.80
N ARG A 80 -15.09 0.64 7.81
CA ARG A 80 -13.89 0.21 7.10
C ARG A 80 -12.77 1.24 7.20
N PRO A 81 -11.53 0.78 7.39
CA PRO A 81 -10.39 1.68 7.41
C PRO A 81 -10.16 2.26 6.01
N VAL A 82 -9.66 3.49 5.98
CA VAL A 82 -9.36 4.26 4.76
C VAL A 82 -8.51 3.47 3.77
N ALA A 83 -7.51 2.74 4.28
CA ALA A 83 -6.63 1.91 3.48
C ALA A 83 -7.37 0.80 2.72
N SER A 84 -8.42 0.20 3.30
CA SER A 84 -9.25 -0.80 2.63
C SER A 84 -10.08 -0.18 1.52
N ILE A 85 -10.62 1.02 1.73
CA ILE A 85 -11.35 1.77 0.69
C ILE A 85 -10.42 2.09 -0.48
N GLN A 86 -9.20 2.56 -0.19
CA GLN A 86 -8.18 2.84 -1.21
C GLN A 86 -7.82 1.58 -2.01
N ALA A 87 -7.60 0.45 -1.32
CA ALA A 87 -7.32 -0.83 -1.97
C ALA A 87 -8.47 -1.24 -2.91
N ASP A 88 -9.72 -1.07 -2.47
CA ASP A 88 -10.88 -1.40 -3.30
C ASP A 88 -11.04 -0.53 -4.52
N VAL A 89 -10.67 0.76 -4.44
CA VAL A 89 -10.62 1.67 -5.60
C VAL A 89 -9.58 1.19 -6.61
N VAL A 90 -8.38 0.84 -6.16
CA VAL A 90 -7.30 0.34 -7.03
C VAL A 90 -7.72 -0.95 -7.71
N ASP A 91 -8.17 -1.94 -6.94
CA ASP A 91 -8.61 -3.22 -7.49
C ASP A 91 -9.88 -3.08 -8.34
N GLY A 92 -10.74 -2.09 -8.05
CA GLY A 92 -11.89 -1.75 -8.87
C GLY A 92 -11.50 -1.39 -10.31
N VAL A 93 -10.45 -0.58 -10.49
CA VAL A 93 -9.93 -0.24 -11.83
C VAL A 93 -9.29 -1.46 -12.51
N ILE A 94 -8.54 -2.27 -11.77
CA ILE A 94 -7.92 -3.50 -12.28
C ILE A 94 -8.99 -4.44 -12.84
N VAL A 95 -10.03 -4.72 -12.06
CA VAL A 95 -11.12 -5.63 -12.46
C VAL A 95 -11.98 -5.02 -13.56
N ALA A 96 -12.23 -3.71 -13.55
CA ALA A 96 -12.95 -3.02 -14.62
C ALA A 96 -12.24 -3.16 -15.98
N ASN A 97 -10.91 -3.09 -15.98
CA ASN A 97 -10.07 -3.17 -17.18
C ASN A 97 -9.52 -4.58 -17.47
N ARG A 98 -9.91 -5.58 -16.67
CA ARG A 98 -9.42 -6.98 -16.78
C ARG A 98 -7.89 -7.08 -16.78
N LEU A 99 -7.20 -6.20 -16.05
CA LEU A 99 -5.75 -6.26 -15.94
C LEU A 99 -5.33 -7.50 -15.16
N SER A 100 -4.26 -8.15 -15.60
CA SER A 100 -3.72 -9.35 -14.97
C SER A 100 -2.19 -9.30 -14.88
N GLY A 101 -1.60 -10.22 -14.12
CA GLY A 101 -0.15 -10.41 -14.02
C GLY A 101 0.65 -9.11 -13.84
N ARG A 102 1.57 -8.87 -14.78
CA ARG A 102 2.49 -7.72 -14.76
C ARG A 102 1.77 -6.38 -14.87
N ASP A 103 0.68 -6.30 -15.63
CA ASP A 103 -0.06 -5.06 -15.85
C ASP A 103 -0.83 -4.66 -14.59
N ALA A 104 -1.50 -5.62 -13.95
CA ALA A 104 -2.15 -5.40 -12.66
C ALA A 104 -1.13 -4.97 -11.59
N ALA A 105 0.01 -5.66 -11.48
CA ALA A 105 1.06 -5.30 -10.54
C ALA A 105 1.65 -3.90 -10.83
N GLY A 106 1.86 -3.58 -12.11
CA GLY A 106 2.34 -2.27 -12.55
C GLY A 106 1.34 -1.15 -12.24
N PHE A 107 0.04 -1.40 -12.37
CA PHE A 107 -1.01 -0.45 -11.99
C PHE A 107 -1.06 -0.24 -10.48
N ARG A 108 -1.05 -1.31 -9.68
CA ARG A 108 -1.01 -1.22 -8.20
C ARG A 108 0.14 -0.35 -7.74
N ARG A 109 1.36 -0.61 -8.23
CA ARG A 109 2.55 0.17 -7.85
C ARG A 109 2.37 1.67 -8.13
N ALA A 110 1.87 2.05 -9.31
CA ALA A 110 1.70 3.45 -9.64
C ALA A 110 0.54 4.11 -8.89
N ALA A 111 -0.57 3.39 -8.68
CA ALA A 111 -1.70 3.91 -7.91
C ALA A 111 -1.28 4.16 -6.45
N TRP A 112 -0.58 3.22 -5.81
CA TRP A 112 -0.08 3.40 -4.44
C TRP A 112 0.96 4.51 -4.34
N ALA A 113 1.87 4.64 -5.33
CA ALA A 113 2.81 5.75 -5.37
C ALA A 113 2.09 7.11 -5.47
N ALA A 114 1.01 7.19 -6.26
CA ALA A 114 0.22 8.41 -6.38
C ALA A 114 -0.59 8.73 -5.11
N LEU A 115 -1.16 7.72 -4.46
CA LEU A 115 -1.90 7.88 -3.20
C LEU A 115 -0.96 8.32 -2.06
N GLY A 116 0.22 7.72 -1.95
CA GLY A 116 1.24 8.12 -0.97
C GLY A 116 1.86 9.49 -1.22
N GLY A 117 1.79 10.01 -2.46
CA GLY A 117 2.17 11.38 -2.78
C GLY A 117 1.15 12.44 -2.34
N SER A 118 -0.08 12.04 -2.03
CA SER A 118 -1.16 12.93 -1.58
C SER A 118 -1.22 13.11 -0.05
N SER A 119 -0.41 12.36 0.70
CA SER A 119 -0.33 12.44 2.16
C SER A 119 1.11 12.11 2.58
N GLY A 120 1.89 13.10 3.04
CA GLY A 120 3.22 12.83 3.62
C GLY A 120 3.15 12.04 4.95
N PRO A 121 4.28 11.54 5.51
CA PRO A 121 5.63 11.43 4.95
C PRO A 121 5.94 10.01 4.40
N PRO A 122 7.06 9.85 3.67
CA PRO A 122 7.47 8.56 3.11
C PRO A 122 7.87 7.57 4.21
N VAL A 123 7.22 6.40 4.23
CA VAL A 123 7.74 5.25 4.98
C VAL A 123 9.01 4.75 4.28
N LEU A 124 10.05 4.56 5.09
CA LEU A 124 11.42 4.22 4.72
C LEU A 124 11.52 3.15 3.63
N ARG A 125 12.37 3.41 2.64
CA ARG A 125 12.87 2.37 1.73
C ARG A 125 13.60 1.33 2.59
N PRO A 126 13.28 0.03 2.49
CA PRO A 126 14.23 -0.99 2.88
C PRO A 126 15.44 -0.80 1.97
N THR A 127 16.54 -0.28 2.52
CA THR A 127 17.84 -0.46 1.87
C THR A 127 18.08 -1.96 1.97
N ALA A 128 17.79 -2.69 0.90
CA ALA A 128 18.36 -4.01 0.74
C ALA A 128 19.88 -3.81 0.84
N ALA A 129 20.45 -4.19 1.99
CA ALA A 129 21.87 -4.41 2.07
C ALA A 129 22.22 -5.42 0.96
N PRO A 130 23.27 -5.19 0.16
CA PRO A 130 23.68 -6.18 -0.82
C PRO A 130 23.96 -7.47 -0.06
N ALA A 131 23.18 -8.53 -0.36
CA ALA A 131 23.51 -9.87 0.08
C ALA A 131 24.94 -10.14 -0.40
N ARG A 132 25.86 -10.31 0.54
CA ARG A 132 27.21 -10.81 0.25
C ARG A 132 27.04 -12.05 -0.63
N PRO A 133 27.72 -12.16 -1.78
CA PRO A 133 27.76 -13.43 -2.50
C PRO A 133 28.33 -14.50 -1.57
N ALA A 134 27.70 -15.66 -1.55
CA ALA A 134 28.13 -16.83 -0.80
C ALA A 134 29.58 -17.19 -1.15
N PRO A 135 30.38 -17.73 -0.21
CA PRO A 135 31.71 -18.22 -0.55
C PRO A 135 31.58 -19.34 -1.59
N VAL A 136 32.09 -19.06 -2.78
CA VAL A 136 32.44 -20.08 -3.78
C VAL A 136 33.42 -21.03 -3.10
N ARG A 137 32.99 -22.28 -2.86
CA ARG A 137 33.90 -23.37 -2.56
C ARG A 137 34.73 -23.60 -3.83
N SER A 138 36.01 -23.26 -3.76
CA SER A 138 36.99 -23.64 -4.76
C SER A 138 37.00 -25.16 -4.91
N SER A 139 36.67 -25.65 -6.11
CA SER A 139 37.00 -27.01 -6.53
C SER A 139 38.54 -27.16 -6.60
N PRO A 140 39.07 -28.37 -6.36
CA PRO A 140 40.52 -28.58 -6.28
C PRO A 140 41.19 -28.34 -7.62
N GLU A 141 42.26 -27.54 -7.56
CA GLU A 141 43.24 -27.34 -8.62
C GLU A 141 43.89 -28.69 -8.97
N VAL A 142 43.61 -29.16 -10.18
CA VAL A 142 44.42 -30.20 -10.84
C VAL A 142 45.74 -29.54 -11.22
N THR A 143 46.82 -29.93 -10.54
CA THR A 143 48.19 -29.60 -10.96
C THR A 143 48.63 -30.60 -12.04
N PRO A 144 49.00 -30.16 -13.26
CA PRO A 144 49.75 -31.00 -14.17
C PRO A 144 51.24 -30.61 -14.18
N GLY A 145 52.09 -31.65 -14.19
CA GLY A 145 53.51 -31.57 -14.55
C GLY A 145 54.46 -31.37 -13.36
N SER A 146 55.70 -31.82 -13.40
CA SER A 146 56.44 -32.65 -14.35
C SER A 146 57.78 -32.97 -13.66
N SER A 147 58.33 -34.15 -13.98
CA SER A 147 59.77 -34.46 -13.94
C SER A 147 60.48 -34.57 -12.58
N SER A 148 60.95 -35.78 -12.26
CA SER A 148 62.38 -35.96 -11.97
C SER A 148 62.82 -37.38 -12.26
N ASP A 149 63.66 -37.47 -13.29
CA ASP A 149 64.72 -38.44 -13.52
C ASP A 149 65.51 -38.77 -12.23
N ALA A 150 65.89 -40.05 -12.04
CA ALA A 150 67.26 -40.50 -11.78
C ALA A 150 67.38 -41.91 -11.12
N ARG A 151 68.38 -42.67 -11.60
CA ARG A 151 69.05 -43.89 -11.06
C ARG A 151 68.36 -45.22 -11.43
N VAL A 152 68.90 -46.13 -12.24
CA VAL A 152 70.27 -46.64 -12.49
C VAL A 152 71.13 -46.79 -11.22
N ALA A 153 71.01 -47.95 -10.59
CA ALA A 153 72.10 -48.89 -10.30
C ALA A 153 71.49 -50.27 -10.00
#